data_AF-A0A6J2QFQ1-F1
#
_entry.id   AF-A0A6J2QFQ1-F1
#
_cell.length_a   1.000
_cell.length_b   1.000
_cell.length_c   1.000
_cell.angle_alpha   90.00
_cell.angle_beta   90.00
_cell.angle_gamma   90.00
#
_symmetry.space_group_name_H-M   'P 1'
#
loop_
_entity.id
_entity.type
_entity.pdbx_description
1 polymer ?
#
loop_
_entity_poly.entity_id
_entity_poly.type
_entity_poly.pdbx_seq_one_letter_code
_entity_poly.pdbx_strand_id
1 'polypeptide(L)'
;MAVTTPFLALCACVLVFYHVEATTDTLSPLDSSFCHGGLQVVYPELDIDKCLIIPKKLREKLSIVWKAPQIYFSGANKNKMYVLVMVDADAPCRAKPTFAYWRHWLVVNVQGDALKEGQIQGTTLSDYIRPTPPQKSGFHRYQFRLFEQLPGAPPSLTKQEKSSRGKWDLQAFIKRFDLGEPVATLQFLTQDYKD
;
A
#
# COMPACT_ATOMS: atom_id res chain seq x y z
N MET A 1 78.02 -18.84 -8.03
CA MET A 1 77.16 -19.51 -7.03
C MET A 1 76.18 -18.49 -6.48
N ALA A 2 74.90 -18.90 -6.47
CA ALA A 2 73.75 -18.43 -5.68
C ALA A 2 73.55 -16.92 -5.34
N VAL A 3 72.37 -16.48 -5.76
CA VAL A 3 71.55 -15.30 -5.42
C VAL A 3 71.29 -15.21 -3.91
N THR A 4 71.14 -14.00 -3.36
CA THR A 4 70.03 -13.64 -2.44
C THR A 4 69.89 -12.11 -2.28
N THR A 5 68.84 -11.56 -2.89
CA THR A 5 68.27 -10.24 -2.60
C THR A 5 67.41 -10.32 -1.32
N PRO A 6 67.45 -9.32 -0.42
CA PRO A 6 66.55 -9.31 0.73
C PRO A 6 65.15 -8.87 0.29
N PHE A 7 64.19 -9.75 0.48
CA PHE A 7 62.75 -9.49 0.37
C PHE A 7 62.32 -8.56 1.52
N LEU A 8 61.94 -7.32 1.22
CA LEU A 8 61.14 -6.51 2.14
C LEU A 8 59.68 -6.98 2.02
N ALA A 9 59.18 -7.67 3.06
CA ALA A 9 57.79 -8.07 3.14
C ALA A 9 56.89 -6.83 3.32
N LEU A 10 56.20 -6.42 2.26
CA LEU A 10 55.11 -5.45 2.36
C LEU A 10 53.92 -6.15 3.04
N CYS A 11 53.65 -5.80 4.29
CA CYS A 11 52.45 -6.21 4.99
C CYS A 11 51.25 -5.49 4.35
N ALA A 12 50.63 -6.13 3.37
CA ALA A 12 49.37 -5.67 2.82
C ALA A 12 48.26 -5.97 3.85
N CYS A 13 47.94 -4.99 4.69
CA CYS A 13 46.68 -4.99 5.41
C CYS A 13 45.55 -4.99 4.36
N VAL A 14 45.02 -6.17 4.07
CA VAL A 14 43.77 -6.30 3.33
C VAL A 14 42.69 -5.69 4.21
N LEU A 15 42.37 -4.42 3.97
CA LEU A 15 41.14 -3.81 4.45
C LEU A 15 40.01 -4.59 3.77
N VAL A 16 39.52 -5.61 4.46
CA VAL A 16 38.24 -6.23 4.14
C VAL A 16 37.21 -5.14 4.39
N PHE A 17 36.86 -4.42 3.33
CA PHE A 17 35.65 -3.62 3.31
C PHE A 17 34.48 -4.59 3.40
N TYR A 18 34.01 -4.82 4.62
CA TYR A 18 32.65 -5.30 4.80
C TYR A 18 31.74 -4.22 4.21
N HIS A 19 31.29 -4.43 2.98
CA HIS A 19 30.20 -3.65 2.44
C HIS A 19 28.94 -4.12 3.18
N VAL A 20 28.69 -3.49 4.33
CA VAL A 20 27.36 -3.48 4.90
C VAL A 20 26.54 -2.63 3.94
N GLU A 21 25.79 -3.28 3.06
CA GLU A 21 24.74 -2.64 2.27
C GLU A 21 23.74 -2.06 3.28
N ALA A 22 23.92 -0.80 3.63
CA ALA A 22 22.90 -0.02 4.30
C ALA A 22 21.76 0.10 3.30
N THR A 23 20.77 -0.80 3.37
CA THR A 23 19.52 -0.66 2.63
C THR A 23 18.86 0.61 3.15
N THR A 24 19.11 1.73 2.45
CA THR A 24 18.27 2.91 2.59
C THR A 24 16.82 2.47 2.41
N ASP A 25 15.92 2.93 3.28
CA ASP A 25 14.46 2.70 3.24
C ASP A 25 13.84 3.33 1.97
N THR A 26 14.36 2.97 0.81
CA THR A 26 13.95 3.46 -0.49
C THR A 26 13.07 2.39 -1.12
N LEU A 27 11.89 2.79 -1.58
CA LEU A 27 10.99 1.87 -2.27
C LEU A 27 11.68 1.28 -3.51
N SER A 28 11.35 0.02 -3.79
CA SER A 28 11.72 -0.58 -5.07
C SER A 28 11.09 0.19 -6.24
N PRO A 29 11.70 0.18 -7.44
CA PRO A 29 11.10 0.82 -8.62
C PRO A 29 9.66 0.35 -8.88
N LEU A 30 9.39 -0.95 -8.69
CA LEU A 30 8.06 -1.54 -8.81
C LEU A 30 7.06 -1.00 -7.77
N ASP A 31 7.50 -0.83 -6.53
CA ASP A 31 6.63 -0.30 -5.48
C ASP A 31 6.40 1.21 -5.65
N SER A 32 7.40 1.93 -6.18
CA SER A 32 7.29 3.37 -6.45
C SER A 32 6.38 3.68 -7.64
N SER A 33 6.40 2.84 -8.69
CA SER A 33 5.60 3.03 -9.90
C SER A 33 4.11 2.71 -9.72
N PHE A 34 3.72 2.11 -8.59
CA PHE A 34 2.32 1.84 -8.30
C PHE A 34 1.49 3.12 -8.18
N CYS A 35 2.05 4.20 -7.61
CA CYS A 35 1.31 5.43 -7.34
C CYS A 35 1.19 6.30 -8.59
N HIS A 36 -0.05 6.61 -8.99
CA HIS A 36 -0.33 7.55 -10.07
C HIS A 36 -1.68 8.24 -9.88
N GLY A 37 -1.94 9.26 -10.69
CA GLY A 37 -3.23 9.98 -10.69
C GLY A 37 -3.43 10.97 -9.54
N GLY A 38 -2.53 11.07 -8.57
CA GLY A 38 -2.57 12.13 -7.55
C GLY A 38 -3.61 11.93 -6.45
N LEU A 39 -3.94 10.68 -6.11
CA LEU A 39 -4.68 10.34 -4.90
C LEU A 39 -3.86 10.73 -3.67
N GLN A 40 -4.48 11.31 -2.65
CA GLN A 40 -3.84 11.59 -1.37
C GLN A 40 -4.61 10.92 -0.23
N VAL A 41 -3.87 10.32 0.70
CA VAL A 41 -4.38 9.64 1.88
C VAL A 41 -3.81 10.33 3.11
N VAL A 42 -4.68 10.94 3.91
CA VAL A 42 -4.29 11.80 5.01
C VAL A 42 -4.70 11.18 6.35
N TYR A 43 -3.70 10.79 7.13
CA TYR A 43 -3.82 10.42 8.53
C TYR A 43 -3.44 11.63 9.42
N PRO A 44 -3.81 11.65 10.72
CA PRO A 44 -3.64 12.83 11.57
C PRO A 44 -2.26 13.48 11.63
N GLU A 45 -1.19 12.71 11.43
CA GLU A 45 0.20 13.20 11.47
C GLU A 45 0.99 12.79 10.22
N LEU A 46 0.29 12.37 9.15
CA LEU A 46 0.93 11.84 7.96
C LEU A 46 0.06 12.05 6.73
N ASP A 47 0.53 12.93 5.85
CA ASP A 47 0.02 13.09 4.50
C ASP A 47 0.77 12.15 3.57
N ILE A 48 0.04 11.30 2.86
CA ILE A 48 0.59 10.38 1.88
C ILE A 48 0.08 10.81 0.52
N ASP A 49 0.94 11.45 -0.26
CA ASP A 49 0.67 11.94 -1.62
C ASP A 49 1.53 11.23 -2.69
N LYS A 50 2.43 10.36 -2.24
CA LYS A 50 3.28 9.50 -3.05
C LYS A 50 3.53 8.18 -2.33
N CYS A 51 3.98 7.18 -3.09
CA CYS A 51 4.34 5.91 -2.52
C CYS A 51 5.47 6.08 -1.51
N LEU A 52 5.31 5.51 -0.31
CA LEU A 52 6.33 5.56 0.74
C LEU A 52 6.32 4.33 1.66
N ILE A 53 7.36 4.21 2.47
CA ILE A 53 7.40 3.32 3.63
C ILE A 53 6.99 4.12 4.87
N ILE A 54 6.02 3.62 5.64
CA ILE A 54 5.57 4.27 6.88
C ILE A 54 6.75 4.34 7.87
N PRO A 55 7.14 5.54 8.33
CA PRO A 55 8.20 5.70 9.32
C PRO A 55 7.93 4.89 10.58
N LYS A 56 8.96 4.24 11.13
CA LYS A 56 8.83 3.35 12.31
C LYS A 56 8.03 3.98 13.47
N LYS A 57 8.30 5.25 13.77
CA LYS A 57 7.63 6.02 14.84
C LYS A 57 6.10 6.21 14.66
N LEU A 58 5.57 5.98 13.46
CA LEU A 58 4.14 6.16 13.13
C LEU A 58 3.39 4.82 13.02
N ARG A 59 4.09 3.69 12.94
CA ARG A 59 3.46 2.37 12.70
C ARG A 59 2.49 1.97 13.81
N GLU A 60 2.85 2.21 15.07
CA GLU A 60 1.97 1.91 16.20
C GLU A 60 0.66 2.73 16.13
N LYS A 61 0.78 4.04 15.86
CA LYS A 61 -0.39 4.91 15.71
C LYS A 61 -1.27 4.46 14.54
N LEU A 62 -0.68 4.11 13.41
CA LEU A 62 -1.39 3.56 12.24
C LEU A 62 -2.15 2.27 12.59
N SER A 63 -1.53 1.36 13.33
CA SER A 63 -2.11 0.05 13.65
C SER A 63 -3.14 0.08 14.79
N ILE A 64 -3.03 1.00 15.75
CA ILE A 64 -3.79 0.95 17.02
C ILE A 64 -4.62 2.20 17.28
N VAL A 65 -4.24 3.36 16.76
CA VAL A 65 -4.85 4.65 17.15
C VAL A 65 -5.72 5.20 16.02
N TRP A 66 -5.12 5.43 14.85
CA TRP A 66 -5.77 6.16 13.76
C TRP A 66 -6.97 5.42 13.18
N LYS A 67 -7.99 6.19 12.79
CA LYS A 67 -9.19 5.67 12.13
C LYS A 67 -9.00 5.75 10.61
N ALA A 68 -10.09 5.54 9.87
CA ALA A 68 -10.09 5.70 8.43
C ALA A 68 -9.49 7.07 8.06
N PRO A 69 -8.55 7.13 7.09
CA PRO A 69 -7.94 8.37 6.67
C PRO A 69 -8.95 9.23 5.88
N GLN A 70 -8.65 10.51 5.77
CA GLN A 70 -9.25 11.37 4.75
C GLN A 70 -8.67 11.00 3.38
N ILE A 71 -9.50 11.12 2.34
CA ILE A 71 -9.12 10.76 0.97
C ILE A 71 -9.38 11.96 0.08
N TYR A 72 -8.30 12.53 -0.46
CA TYR A 72 -8.39 13.64 -1.39
C TYR A 72 -8.08 13.16 -2.80
N PHE A 73 -8.91 13.58 -3.76
CA PHE A 73 -8.62 13.41 -5.18
C PHE A 73 -9.04 14.68 -5.93
N SER A 74 -8.08 15.57 -6.15
CA SER A 74 -8.32 16.86 -6.82
C SER A 74 -8.83 16.68 -8.25
N GLY A 75 -8.44 15.58 -8.92
CA GLY A 75 -8.87 15.19 -10.26
C GLY A 75 -10.31 14.69 -10.37
N ALA A 76 -11.05 14.58 -9.26
CA ALA A 76 -12.43 14.11 -9.29
C ALA A 76 -13.34 15.01 -10.15
N ASN A 77 -14.26 14.40 -10.89
CA ASN A 77 -15.38 15.08 -11.51
C ASN A 77 -16.55 15.10 -10.52
N LYS A 78 -17.04 16.30 -10.17
CA LYS A 78 -18.09 16.50 -9.16
C LYS A 78 -19.41 15.81 -9.50
N ASN A 79 -19.67 15.57 -10.78
CA ASN A 79 -20.92 14.96 -11.26
C ASN A 79 -20.82 13.44 -11.40
N LYS A 80 -19.68 12.85 -11.02
CA LYS A 80 -19.44 11.41 -11.11
C LYS A 80 -19.32 10.77 -9.73
N MET A 81 -19.55 9.47 -9.71
CA MET A 81 -19.34 8.63 -8.54
C MET A 81 -18.07 7.80 -8.70
N TYR A 82 -17.51 7.40 -7.57
CA TYR A 82 -16.28 6.65 -7.48
C TYR A 82 -16.41 5.43 -6.57
N VAL A 83 -15.51 4.48 -6.77
CA VAL A 83 -15.34 3.31 -5.89
C VAL A 83 -13.93 3.39 -5.31
N LEU A 84 -13.84 3.43 -3.97
CA LEU A 84 -12.59 3.37 -3.24
C LEU A 84 -12.36 1.95 -2.74
N VAL A 85 -11.20 1.40 -3.07
CA VAL A 85 -10.71 0.11 -2.59
C VAL A 85 -9.42 0.32 -1.81
N MET A 86 -9.32 -0.28 -0.62
CA MET A 86 -8.06 -0.48 0.11
C MET A 86 -7.84 -1.98 0.34
N VAL A 87 -6.70 -2.50 -0.11
CA VAL A 87 -6.34 -3.92 0.04
C VAL A 87 -4.90 -4.09 0.53
N ASP A 88 -4.65 -5.19 1.25
CA ASP A 88 -3.31 -5.72 1.48
C ASP A 88 -3.03 -6.82 0.44
N ALA A 89 -2.03 -6.57 -0.42
CA ALA A 89 -1.61 -7.49 -1.48
C ALA A 89 -0.68 -8.60 -0.99
N ASP A 90 -0.26 -8.53 0.26
CA ASP A 90 0.82 -9.33 0.83
C ASP A 90 0.34 -10.23 1.97
N ALA A 91 -0.95 -10.24 2.32
CA ALA A 91 -1.46 -11.07 3.41
C ALA A 91 -1.23 -12.59 3.17
N PRO A 92 -0.70 -13.37 4.14
CA PRO A 92 -0.27 -12.96 5.48
C PRO A 92 1.20 -12.51 5.54
N CYS A 93 1.99 -12.76 4.50
CA CYS A 93 3.31 -12.18 4.30
C CYS A 93 3.65 -12.09 2.80
N ARG A 94 4.45 -11.09 2.41
CA ARG A 94 4.80 -10.79 1.01
C ARG A 94 5.46 -11.97 0.28
N ALA A 95 6.23 -12.79 1.01
CA ALA A 95 6.89 -13.97 0.45
C ALA A 95 5.93 -15.13 0.12
N LYS A 96 4.77 -15.21 0.79
CA LYS A 96 3.77 -16.26 0.59
C LYS A 96 2.35 -15.73 0.79
N PRO A 97 1.84 -14.89 -0.13
CA PRO A 97 0.62 -14.10 0.06
C PRO A 97 -0.67 -14.92 -0.19
N THR A 98 -0.90 -15.98 0.59
CA THR A 98 -2.02 -16.93 0.41
C THR A 98 -3.41 -16.37 0.70
N PHE A 99 -3.49 -15.19 1.33
CA PHE A 99 -4.74 -14.48 1.60
C PHE A 99 -4.88 -13.18 0.80
N ALA A 100 -3.96 -12.90 -0.13
CA ALA A 100 -4.09 -11.78 -1.03
C ALA A 100 -5.28 -11.95 -2.00
N TYR A 101 -5.99 -10.89 -2.38
CA TYR A 101 -5.98 -9.57 -1.75
C TYR A 101 -6.82 -9.61 -0.46
N TRP A 102 -6.35 -9.01 0.62
CA TRP A 102 -7.14 -8.83 1.84
C TRP A 102 -7.83 -7.48 1.84
N ARG A 103 -9.16 -7.45 1.89
CA ARG A 103 -9.96 -6.24 1.79
C ARG A 103 -10.01 -5.45 3.10
N HIS A 104 -9.31 -4.32 3.14
CA HIS A 104 -9.24 -3.42 4.30
C HIS A 104 -10.35 -2.38 4.30
N TRP A 105 -10.74 -1.85 3.14
CA TRP A 105 -11.80 -0.85 3.02
C TRP A 105 -12.43 -0.93 1.63
N LEU A 106 -13.76 -0.84 1.55
CA LEU A 106 -14.49 -0.75 0.28
C LEU A 106 -15.68 0.19 0.44
N VAL A 107 -15.65 1.29 -0.29
CA VAL A 107 -16.74 2.27 -0.34
C VAL A 107 -17.11 2.52 -1.80
N VAL A 108 -18.40 2.47 -2.08
CA VAL A 108 -18.97 2.63 -3.44
C VAL A 108 -19.87 3.86 -3.44
N ASN A 109 -20.32 4.31 -4.62
CA ASN A 109 -21.14 5.52 -4.75
C ASN A 109 -20.49 6.75 -4.07
N VAL A 110 -19.15 6.83 -4.05
CA VAL A 110 -18.44 7.95 -3.43
C VAL A 110 -18.62 9.18 -4.31
N GLN A 111 -19.16 10.27 -3.76
CA GLN A 111 -19.41 11.49 -4.52
C GLN A 111 -18.11 12.21 -4.87
N GLY A 112 -17.97 12.65 -6.12
CA GLY A 112 -16.74 13.27 -6.61
C GLY A 112 -16.44 14.65 -6.01
N ASP A 113 -17.46 15.39 -5.57
CA ASP A 113 -17.30 16.63 -4.82
C ASP A 113 -16.76 16.38 -3.40
N ALA A 114 -17.29 15.38 -2.69
CA ALA A 114 -16.79 14.98 -1.37
C ALA A 114 -15.30 14.59 -1.41
N LEU A 115 -14.85 13.92 -2.48
CA LEU A 115 -13.42 13.60 -2.67
C LEU A 115 -12.53 14.83 -2.83
N LYS A 116 -13.04 15.95 -3.36
CA LYS A 116 -12.26 17.20 -3.42
C LYS A 116 -12.08 17.84 -2.04
N GLU A 117 -12.98 17.54 -1.12
CA GLU A 117 -12.99 18.04 0.26
C GLU A 117 -12.35 17.06 1.24
N GLY A 118 -11.76 15.96 0.76
CA GLY A 118 -11.09 14.96 1.61
C GLY A 118 -12.02 13.94 2.24
N GLN A 119 -13.30 13.95 1.85
CA GLN A 119 -14.33 13.17 2.50
C GLN A 119 -14.69 11.93 1.66
N ILE A 120 -15.04 10.87 2.36
CA ILE A 120 -15.60 9.65 1.76
C ILE A 120 -17.08 9.59 2.11
N GLN A 121 -17.90 10.23 1.27
CA GLN A 121 -19.36 10.17 1.36
C GLN A 121 -19.89 9.19 0.31
N GLY A 122 -20.26 7.99 0.74
CA GLY A 122 -20.75 6.91 -0.12
C GLY A 122 -21.32 5.75 0.69
N THR A 123 -21.56 4.63 0.02
CA THR A 123 -22.04 3.39 0.66
C THR A 123 -20.86 2.49 1.04
N THR A 124 -20.67 2.26 2.33
CA THR A 124 -19.61 1.36 2.81
C THR A 124 -20.05 -0.10 2.69
N LEU A 125 -19.32 -0.88 1.90
CA LEU A 125 -19.53 -2.34 1.77
C LEU A 125 -18.58 -3.15 2.64
N SER A 126 -17.47 -2.56 3.04
CA SER A 126 -16.55 -3.16 4.00
C SER A 126 -15.89 -2.04 4.78
N ASP A 127 -16.20 -1.94 6.08
CA ASP A 127 -15.63 -0.93 6.98
C ASP A 127 -14.12 -0.97 6.97
N TYR A 128 -13.51 0.19 7.22
CA TYR A 128 -12.07 0.35 7.33
C TYR A 128 -11.52 -0.50 8.48
N ILE A 129 -10.54 -1.34 8.15
CA ILE A 129 -9.72 -2.06 9.12
C ILE A 129 -8.29 -1.54 9.01
N ARG A 130 -7.71 -1.18 10.15
CA ARG A 130 -6.34 -0.66 10.24
C ARG A 130 -5.32 -1.66 9.69
N PRO A 131 -4.18 -1.18 9.16
CA PRO A 131 -3.01 -2.02 8.90
C PRO A 131 -2.54 -2.74 10.17
N THR A 132 -2.57 -4.07 10.17
CA THR A 132 -2.07 -4.92 11.26
C THR A 132 -1.29 -6.11 10.67
N PRO A 133 -0.18 -5.84 9.96
CA PRO A 133 0.66 -6.91 9.42
C PRO A 133 1.16 -7.79 10.57
N PRO A 134 1.21 -9.13 10.41
CA PRO A 134 1.69 -10.01 11.47
C PRO A 134 3.15 -9.74 11.84
N GLN A 135 3.52 -9.99 13.10
CA GLN A 135 4.91 -9.87 13.53
C GLN A 135 5.83 -10.78 12.70
N LYS A 136 6.99 -10.28 12.29
CA LYS A 136 8.00 -10.98 11.47
C LYS A 136 7.51 -11.37 10.06
N SER A 137 6.43 -10.78 9.55
CA SER A 137 5.98 -10.99 8.17
C SER A 137 6.66 -10.06 7.14
N GLY A 138 7.40 -9.06 7.64
CA GLY A 138 8.05 -8.03 6.83
C GLY A 138 7.08 -6.92 6.40
N PHE A 139 7.49 -6.12 5.41
CA PHE A 139 6.65 -5.05 4.87
C PHE A 139 5.51 -5.59 3.99
N HIS A 140 4.30 -5.11 4.29
CA HIS A 140 3.08 -5.31 3.52
C HIS A 140 2.71 -4.05 2.75
N ARG A 141 2.23 -4.23 1.53
CA ARG A 141 1.73 -3.19 0.63
C ARG A 141 0.24 -2.97 0.84
N TYR A 142 -0.10 -1.81 1.38
CA TYR A 142 -1.48 -1.33 1.51
C TYR A 142 -1.80 -0.45 0.32
N GLN A 143 -2.62 -0.98 -0.59
CA GLN A 143 -2.92 -0.39 -1.89
C GLN A 143 -4.31 0.24 -1.87
N PHE A 144 -4.35 1.55 -2.07
CA PHE A 144 -5.54 2.31 -2.40
C PHE A 144 -5.70 2.37 -3.92
N ARG A 145 -6.90 2.08 -4.40
CA ARG A 145 -7.30 2.19 -5.80
C ARG A 145 -8.62 2.92 -5.85
N LEU A 146 -8.68 3.98 -6.64
CA LEU A 146 -9.88 4.76 -6.89
C LEU A 146 -10.33 4.49 -8.34
N PHE A 147 -11.56 4.02 -8.51
CA PHE A 147 -12.17 3.77 -9.81
C PHE A 147 -13.29 4.76 -10.06
N GLU A 148 -13.48 5.19 -11.29
CA GLU A 148 -14.71 5.84 -11.69
C GLU A 148 -15.83 4.80 -11.75
N GLN A 149 -16.98 5.10 -11.17
CA GLN A 149 -18.14 4.21 -11.19
C GLN A 149 -19.01 4.53 -12.41
N LEU A 150 -19.23 3.53 -13.26
CA LEU A 150 -20.13 3.68 -14.40
C LEU A 150 -21.61 3.76 -13.95
N PRO A 151 -22.46 4.47 -14.71
CA PRO A 151 -23.90 4.43 -14.51
C PRO A 151 -24.43 2.99 -14.66
N GLY A 152 -25.15 2.49 -13.66
CA GLY A 152 -25.65 1.11 -13.69
C GLY A 152 -26.07 0.60 -12.32
N ALA A 153 -26.12 -0.73 -12.18
CA ALA A 153 -26.39 -1.35 -10.89
C ALA A 153 -25.27 -1.00 -9.90
N PRO A 154 -25.61 -0.52 -8.68
CA PRO A 154 -24.59 -0.13 -7.72
C PRO A 154 -23.71 -1.32 -7.36
N PRO A 155 -22.38 -1.14 -7.25
CA PRO A 155 -21.49 -2.22 -6.90
C PRO A 155 -21.89 -2.85 -5.56
N SER A 156 -21.77 -4.17 -5.46
CA SER A 156 -22.19 -4.93 -4.29
C SER A 156 -21.32 -6.17 -4.07
N LEU A 157 -21.29 -6.63 -2.82
CA LEU A 157 -20.61 -7.86 -2.43
C LEU A 157 -21.56 -9.07 -2.48
N THR A 158 -21.07 -10.19 -3.00
CA THR A 158 -21.71 -11.50 -2.91
C THR A 158 -21.76 -11.99 -1.46
N LYS A 159 -22.52 -13.05 -1.19
CA LYS A 159 -22.57 -13.69 0.14
C LYS A 159 -21.17 -14.14 0.61
N GLN A 160 -20.37 -14.71 -0.29
CA GLN A 160 -19.01 -15.16 0.02
C GLN A 160 -18.07 -13.99 0.31
N GLU A 161 -18.14 -12.91 -0.46
CA GLU A 161 -17.32 -11.73 -0.18
C GLU A 161 -17.74 -11.03 1.11
N LYS A 162 -19.01 -11.10 1.51
CA LYS A 162 -19.46 -10.60 2.81
C LYS A 162 -18.95 -11.44 3.98
N SER A 163 -18.81 -12.76 3.80
CA SER A 163 -18.33 -13.66 4.87
C SER A 163 -16.80 -13.67 5.03
N SER A 164 -16.02 -13.31 4.00
CA SER A 164 -14.56 -13.24 4.06
C SER A 164 -13.98 -11.99 3.40
N ARG A 165 -12.99 -11.39 4.06
CA ARG A 165 -12.18 -10.29 3.51
C ARG A 165 -10.91 -10.75 2.80
N GLY A 166 -10.35 -11.89 3.20
CA GLY A 166 -9.15 -12.47 2.61
C GLY A 166 -9.48 -13.32 1.38
N LYS A 167 -8.46 -13.57 0.54
CA LYS A 167 -8.59 -14.26 -0.75
C LYS A 167 -9.63 -13.60 -1.65
N TRP A 168 -9.76 -12.27 -1.55
CA TRP A 168 -10.73 -11.56 -2.35
C TRP A 168 -10.25 -11.46 -3.79
N ASP A 169 -11.09 -11.95 -4.70
CA ASP A 169 -10.87 -11.80 -6.13
C ASP A 169 -11.24 -10.38 -6.58
N LEU A 170 -10.30 -9.46 -6.36
CA LEU A 170 -10.43 -8.06 -6.75
C LEU A 170 -10.66 -7.91 -8.27
N GLN A 171 -10.05 -8.76 -9.09
CA GLN A 171 -10.20 -8.69 -10.54
C GLN A 171 -11.59 -9.12 -10.99
N ALA A 172 -12.15 -10.18 -10.39
CA ALA A 172 -13.54 -10.56 -10.61
C ALA A 172 -14.51 -9.45 -10.17
N PHE A 173 -14.24 -8.75 -9.07
CA PHE A 173 -15.04 -7.60 -8.64
C PHE A 173 -14.99 -6.45 -9.66
N ILE A 174 -13.79 -6.06 -10.10
CA ILE A 174 -13.59 -5.02 -11.12
C ILE A 174 -14.34 -5.36 -12.41
N LYS A 175 -14.20 -6.61 -12.89
CA LYS A 175 -14.87 -7.08 -14.11
C LYS A 175 -16.39 -7.14 -13.95
N ARG A 176 -16.89 -7.57 -12.79
CA ARG A 176 -18.34 -7.72 -12.54
C ARG A 176 -19.08 -6.38 -12.60
N PHE A 177 -18.42 -5.29 -12.24
CA PHE A 177 -19.01 -3.94 -12.23
C PHE A 177 -18.40 -3.00 -13.27
N ASP A 178 -17.65 -3.56 -14.23
CA ASP A 178 -17.04 -2.83 -15.35
C ASP A 178 -16.28 -1.56 -14.91
N LEU A 179 -15.48 -1.68 -13.84
CA LEU A 179 -14.78 -0.53 -13.25
C LEU A 179 -13.57 -0.06 -14.07
N GLY A 180 -13.13 -0.87 -15.04
CA GLY A 180 -11.93 -0.61 -15.84
C GLY A 180 -10.66 -0.46 -14.98
N GLU A 181 -9.77 0.44 -15.42
CA GLU A 181 -8.54 0.78 -14.71
C GLU A 181 -8.78 1.86 -13.66
N PRO A 182 -8.01 1.86 -12.55
CA PRO A 182 -8.14 2.90 -11.54
C PRO A 182 -7.73 4.27 -12.10
N VAL A 183 -8.52 5.29 -11.82
CA VAL A 183 -8.20 6.68 -12.20
C VAL A 183 -7.06 7.25 -11.36
N ALA A 184 -6.87 6.72 -10.15
CA ALA A 184 -5.75 7.05 -9.28
C ALA A 184 -5.44 5.90 -8.32
N THR A 185 -4.18 5.79 -7.94
CA THR A 185 -3.67 4.75 -7.05
C THR A 185 -2.68 5.35 -6.08
N LEU A 186 -2.65 4.78 -4.87
CA LEU A 186 -1.66 5.12 -3.86
C LEU A 186 -1.31 3.87 -3.06
N GLN A 187 -0.06 3.77 -2.65
CA GLN A 187 0.42 2.65 -1.84
C GLN A 187 1.31 3.19 -0.72
N PHE A 188 1.21 2.59 0.46
CA PHE A 188 2.28 2.66 1.44
C PHE A 188 2.66 1.25 1.91
N LEU A 189 3.90 1.12 2.37
CA LEU A 189 4.41 -0.10 2.98
C LEU A 189 4.51 0.10 4.49
N THR A 190 4.02 -0.87 5.27
CA THR A 190 4.26 -0.94 6.72
C THR A 190 4.47 -2.39 7.14
N GLN A 191 5.12 -2.58 8.28
CA GLN A 191 5.27 -3.88 8.96
C GLN A 191 4.76 -3.75 10.39
N ASP A 192 4.84 -4.82 11.17
CA ASP A 192 4.41 -4.78 12.57
C ASP A 192 5.21 -3.70 13.33
N TYR A 193 4.54 -2.96 14.22
CA TYR A 193 5.16 -1.84 14.91
C TYR A 193 6.21 -2.29 15.95
N LYS A 194 6.25 -3.57 16.30
CA LYS A 194 7.25 -4.16 17.21
C LYS A 194 8.48 -4.71 16.48
N ASP A 195 8.48 -4.71 15.15
CA ASP A 195 9.64 -5.07 14.30
C ASP A 195 10.49 -3.82 13.99
#